data_AF-A0A962SEH3-F1
#
_entry.id   AF-A0A962SEH3-F1
#
_cell.length_a   1.000
_cell.length_b   1.000
_cell.length_c   1.000
_cell.angle_alpha   90.00
_cell.angle_beta   90.00
_cell.angle_gamma   90.00
#
_symmetry.space_group_name_H-M   'P 1'
#
loop_
_entity.id
_entity.type
_entity.pdbx_description
1 polymer ?
#
loop_
_entity_poly.entity_id
_entity_poly.type
_entity_poly.pdbx_seq_one_letter_code
_entity_poly.pdbx_strand_id
1 'polypeptide(L)' 'MEMANALLYIAGALMMGLGALGAAVGIGVLGGRFLEGAARQPELIPMLRTQFFIVMGLVDAVPMIAVGL' A
#
# COMPACT_ATOMS: atom_id res chain seq x y z
N MET A 1 21.82 -12.96 -24.12
CA MET A 1 21.16 -11.64 -24.00
C MET A 1 19.64 -11.80 -23.81
N GLU A 2 18.92 -12.58 -24.62
CA GLU A 2 17.47 -12.78 -24.43
C GLU A 2 17.06 -13.44 -23.10
N MET A 3 17.72 -14.53 -22.70
CA MET A 3 17.37 -15.25 -21.46
C MET A 3 17.54 -14.38 -20.20
N ALA A 4 18.58 -13.53 -20.18
CA ALA A 4 18.84 -12.62 -19.08
C ALA A 4 17.74 -11.54 -18.98
N ASN A 5 17.28 -11.02 -20.11
CA ASN A 5 16.18 -10.05 -20.15
C ASN A 5 14.85 -10.67 -19.71
N ALA A 6 14.57 -11.92 -20.11
CA ALA A 6 13.38 -12.65 -19.67
C ALA A 6 13.35 -12.85 -18.14
N LEU A 7 14.50 -13.21 -17.55
CA LEU A 7 14.64 -13.32 -16.09
C LEU A 7 14.46 -11.99 -15.37
N LEU A 8 14.98 -10.89 -15.91
CA LEU A 8 14.78 -9.54 -15.36
C LEU A 8 13.30 -9.13 -15.35
N TYR A 9 12.55 -9.41 -16.42
CA TYR A 9 11.12 -9.10 -16.46
C TYR A 9 10.30 -9.93 -15.48
N ILE A 10 10.63 -11.23 -15.31
CA ILE A 10 9.96 -12.08 -14.33
C ILE A 10 10.29 -11.62 -12.90
N ALA A 11 11.54 -11.28 -12.62
CA ALA A 11 11.95 -10.75 -11.32
C ALA A 11 11.24 -9.42 -11.00
N GLY A 12 11.20 -8.49 -11.96
CA GLY A 12 10.46 -7.23 -11.82
C GLY A 12 8.96 -7.45 -11.58
N ALA A 13 8.33 -8.34 -12.34
CA ALA A 13 6.91 -8.67 -12.17
C ALA A 13 6.60 -9.27 -10.79
N LEU A 14 7.49 -10.13 -10.27
CA LEU A 14 7.34 -10.71 -8.93
C LEU A 14 7.53 -9.67 -7.82
N MET A 15 8.54 -8.81 -7.92
CA MET A 15 8.76 -7.75 -6.93
C MET A 15 7.59 -6.77 -6.89
N MET A 16 7.08 -6.34 -8.05
CA MET A 16 5.91 -5.48 -8.13
C MET A 16 4.65 -6.16 -7.60
N GLY A 17 4.39 -7.41 -7.98
CA GLY A 17 3.20 -8.16 -7.57
C GLY A 17 3.15 -8.39 -6.05
N LEU A 18 4.29 -8.78 -5.45
CA LEU A 18 4.38 -8.99 -4.01
C LEU A 18 4.30 -7.68 -3.23
N GLY A 19 4.90 -6.60 -3.74
CA GLY A 19 4.78 -5.26 -3.16
C GLY A 19 3.33 -4.76 -3.16
N ALA A 20 2.64 -4.90 -4.30
CA ALA A 20 1.24 -4.51 -4.44
C ALA A 20 0.30 -5.28 -3.51
N LEU A 21 0.54 -6.59 -3.32
CA LEU A 21 -0.22 -7.40 -2.36
C LEU A 21 -0.06 -6.89 -0.91
N GLY A 22 1.17 -6.55 -0.51
CA GLY A 22 1.44 -5.99 0.81
C GLY A 22 0.70 -4.67 1.07
N ALA A 23 0.71 -3.77 0.08
CA ALA A 23 -0.03 -2.51 0.16
C ALA A 23 -1.55 -2.70 0.17
N ALA A 24 -2.09 -3.59 -0.67
CA ALA A 24 -3.52 -3.88 -0.69
C ALA A 24 -4.04 -4.37 0.67
N VAL A 25 -3.29 -5.26 1.33
CA VAL A 25 -3.62 -5.73 2.69
C VAL A 25 -3.50 -4.61 3.70
N GLY A 26 -2.41 -3.83 3.65
CA GLY A 26 -2.19 -2.70 4.58
C GLY A 26 -3.29 -1.66 4.51
N ILE A 27 -3.67 -1.23 3.29
CA ILE A 27 -4.75 -0.27 3.05
C ILE A 27 -6.09 -0.85 3.48
N GLY A 28 -6.36 -2.14 3.21
CA GLY A 28 -7.61 -2.79 3.62
C GLY A 28 -7.81 -2.80 5.14
N VAL A 29 -6.77 -3.13 5.90
CA VAL A 29 -6.80 -3.10 7.37
C VAL A 29 -6.96 -1.67 7.89
N LEU A 30 -6.22 -0.71 7.33
CA LEU A 30 -6.32 0.70 7.70
C LEU A 30 -7.71 1.28 7.44
N GLY A 31 -8.27 1.01 6.26
CA GLY A 31 -9.60 1.45 5.87
C GLY A 31 -10.68 0.87 6.78
N GLY A 32 -10.57 -0.41 7.12
CA GLY A 32 -11.48 -1.06 8.09
C GLY A 32 -11.45 -0.38 9.45
N ARG A 33 -10.26 -0.13 10.01
CA ARG A 33 -10.11 0.55 11.31
C ARG A 33 -10.55 2.01 11.29
N PHE A 34 -10.33 2.71 10.18
CA PHE A 34 -10.81 4.07 9.97
C PHE A 34 -12.34 4.12 9.99
N LEU A 35 -13.01 3.22 9.27
CA LEU A 35 -14.47 3.13 9.24
C LEU A 35 -15.06 2.74 10.60
N GLU A 36 -14.43 1.81 11.33
CA GLU A 36 -14.82 1.47 12.71
C GLU A 36 -14.72 2.68 13.65
N GLY A 37 -13.63 3.45 13.56
CA GLY A 37 -13.42 4.66 14.36
C GLY A 37 -14.43 5.77 14.03
N ALA A 38 -14.66 6.00 12.74
CA ALA A 38 -15.65 6.96 12.25
C ALA A 38 -17.08 6.60 12.66
N ALA A 39 -17.44 5.30 12.64
CA ALA A 39 -18.75 4.82 13.06
C ALA A 39 -18.98 4.95 14.57
N ARG A 40 -17.93 4.77 15.39
CA ARG A 40 -18.02 4.90 16.86
C ARG A 40 -18.04 6.34 17.32
N GLN A 41 -17.22 7.20 16.71
CA GLN A 41 -17.05 8.59 17.13
C GLN A 41 -16.94 9.49 15.89
N PRO A 42 -18.07 9.99 15.36
CA PRO A 42 -18.10 10.83 14.16
C PRO A 42 -17.31 12.14 14.32
N GLU A 43 -17.21 12.63 15.55
CA GLU A 43 -16.47 13.85 15.92
C GLU A 43 -14.97 13.74 15.64
N LEU A 44 -14.42 12.52 15.68
CA LEU A 44 -13.00 12.26 15.45
C LEU A 44 -12.63 12.08 13.97
N ILE A 45 -13.61 12.06 13.06
CA ILE A 45 -13.38 11.87 11.62
C ILE A 45 -12.29 12.82 11.06
N PRO A 46 -12.26 14.13 11.37
CA PRO A 46 -11.24 15.03 10.82
C PRO A 46 -9.81 14.65 11.26
N MET A 47 -9.66 14.21 12.51
CA MET A 47 -8.39 13.76 13.06
C MET A 47 -7.98 12.40 12.47
N LEU A 48 -8.91 11.44 12.46
CA LEU A 48 -8.70 10.10 11.91
C LEU A 48 -8.39 10.14 10.42
N ARG A 49 -9.00 11.05 9.65
CA ARG A 49 -8.75 11.21 8.21
C ARG A 49 -7.31 11.68 7.96
N THR A 50 -6.83 12.62 8.77
CA THR A 50 -5.46 13.13 8.65
C THR A 50 -4.45 12.02 8.94
N GLN A 51 -4.65 11.26 10.02
CA GLN A 51 -3.81 10.10 10.36
C GLN A 51 -3.89 9.01 9.29
N PHE A 52 -5.09 8.73 8.77
CA PHE A 52 -5.31 7.75 7.70
C PHE A 52 -4.49 8.10 6.45
N PHE A 53 -4.52 9.35 5.98
CA PHE A 53 -3.74 9.75 4.81
C PHE A 53 -2.23 9.67 5.02
N ILE A 54 -1.74 10.02 6.21
CA ILE A 54 -0.30 9.92 6.52
C ILE A 54 0.14 8.45 6.47
N VAL A 55 -0.59 7.55 7.14
CA VAL A 55 -0.20 6.14 7.19
C VAL A 55 -0.44 5.46 5.84
N MET A 56 -1.52 5.81 5.13
CA MET A 56 -1.76 5.30 3.79
C MET A 56 -0.64 5.70 2.82
N GLY A 57 -0.14 6.95 2.90
CA GLY A 57 1.03 7.38 2.12
C GLY A 57 2.30 6.60 2.45
N LEU A 58 2.50 6.23 3.72
CA LEU A 58 3.64 5.37 4.12
C LEU A 58 3.50 3.93 3.62
N VAL A 59 2.28 3.38 3.62
CA VAL A 59 2.01 2.03 3.09
C VAL A 59 2.24 1.97 1.58
N ASP A 60 1.87 3.02 0.85
CA ASP A 60 2.00 3.08 -0.62
C ASP A 60 3.41 3.45 -1.08
N ALA A 61 4.22 4.09 -0.22
CA ALA A 61 5.61 4.43 -0.52
C ALA A 61 6.48 3.19 -0.80
N VAL A 62 6.26 2.09 -0.08
CA VAL A 62 7.09 0.87 -0.20
C VAL A 62 6.95 0.20 -1.58
N PRO A 63 5.73 -0.09 -2.10
CA PRO A 63 5.58 -0.58 -3.47
C PRO A 63 6.07 0.42 -4.52
N MET A 64 5.83 1.72 -4.33
CA MET A 64 6.25 2.74 -5.30
C MET A 64 7.78 2.82 -5.44
N ILE A 65 8.53 2.62 -4.35
CA ILE A 65 9.99 2.49 -4.39
C ILE A 65 10.40 1.23 -5.17
N ALA A 66 9.68 0.11 -4.99
CA ALA A 66 9.95 -1.13 -5.71
C ALA A 66 9.66 -1.04 -7.21
N VAL A 67 8.69 -0.21 -7.63
CA VAL A 67 8.39 0.06 -9.06
C VAL A 67 9.45 0.97 -9.69
N GLY A 68 10.07 1.86 -8.90
CA GLY A 68 11.11 2.78 -9.38
C GLY A 68 12.51 2.17 -9.53
N LEU A 69 12.71 0.93 -9.06
CA LEU A 69 13.96 0.16 -9.11
C LEU A 69 13.99 -0.75 -10.35
#